data_AF-A0A6A7YUT7-F1
#
_entry.id   AF-A0A6A7YUT7-F1
#
_cell.length_a   1.000
_cell.length_b   1.000
_cell.length_c   1.000
_cell.angle_alpha   90.00
_cell.angle_beta   90.00
_cell.angle_gamma   90.00
#
_symmetry.space_group_name_H-M   'P 1'
#
loop_
_entity.id
_entity.type
_entity.pdbx_description
1 polymer ?
#
loop_
_entity_poly.entity_id
_entity_poly.type
_entity_poly.pdbx_seq_one_letter_code
_entity_poly.pdbx_strand_id
1 'polypeptide(L)'
;MSYIIALVKFLDSDQPFPVECFRTDLAAHDQIVVRLGNGQLRYALVVAIKYLNWDCKGRIECKASESSENHLGDIVLPYGSPINMGITTHAAFVFAAKGLGWIPLKPSQRTYRNVLGSTNETSTAYVFVRRNGIDIKISEKVSKELLKPYSLCQCSLSDGITVRHSLSHTSFNLFEGILRFCRSFAANGRDLERYFVPVGSSDKRTEELKAMSVARKSQHSEMQDIYDACSDGGGGPAYLGDGMWITSTGRIEDQGR
;
A
#
# COMPACT_ATOMS: atom_id res chain seq x y z
N MET A 1 0.70 -3.60 8.71
CA MET A 1 0.39 -2.97 7.41
C MET A 1 0.23 -4.06 6.37
N SER A 2 -1.00 -4.24 5.90
CA SER A 2 -1.34 -5.17 4.84
C SER A 2 -1.67 -4.44 3.55
N TYR A 3 -1.28 -5.04 2.43
CA TYR A 3 -1.67 -4.58 1.10
C TYR A 3 -3.17 -4.81 0.86
N ILE A 4 -3.63 -6.03 1.14
CA ILE A 4 -5.01 -6.47 0.95
C ILE A 4 -5.76 -6.28 2.27
N ILE A 5 -6.88 -5.55 2.21
CA ILE A 5 -7.74 -5.24 3.34
C ILE A 5 -9.11 -5.87 3.08
N ALA A 6 -9.68 -6.54 4.07
CA ALA A 6 -11.09 -6.89 4.04
C ALA A 6 -11.87 -5.88 4.87
N LEU A 7 -12.99 -5.39 4.33
CA LEU A 7 -14.02 -4.72 5.10
C LEU A 7 -14.98 -5.78 5.61
N VAL A 8 -15.17 -5.86 6.91
CA VAL A 8 -15.94 -6.93 7.55
C VAL A 8 -17.07 -6.38 8.41
N LYS A 9 -18.15 -7.13 8.52
CA LYS A 9 -19.29 -6.80 9.40
C LYS A 9 -19.32 -7.81 10.55
N PHE A 10 -19.34 -7.30 11.78
CA PHE A 10 -19.58 -8.12 12.98
C PHE A 10 -21.08 -8.18 13.26
N LEU A 11 -21.54 -9.22 13.95
CA LEU A 11 -22.96 -9.37 14.29
C LEU A 11 -23.53 -8.17 15.07
N ASP A 12 -22.70 -7.56 15.93
CA ASP A 12 -23.11 -6.47 16.82
C ASP A 12 -22.89 -5.06 16.20
N SER A 13 -22.48 -4.96 14.94
CA SER A 13 -22.13 -3.67 14.31
C SER A 13 -22.57 -3.60 12.85
N ASP A 14 -23.32 -2.55 12.52
CA ASP A 14 -23.69 -2.27 11.14
C ASP A 14 -22.59 -1.62 10.31
N GLN A 15 -21.59 -1.03 10.97
CA GLN A 15 -20.49 -0.35 10.31
C GLN A 15 -19.40 -1.34 9.87
N PRO A 16 -18.95 -1.30 8.60
CA PRO A 16 -17.83 -2.11 8.13
C PRO A 16 -16.53 -1.73 8.84
N PHE A 17 -15.80 -2.73 9.31
CA PHE A 17 -14.51 -2.56 9.97
C PHE A 17 -13.37 -3.08 9.08
N PRO A 18 -12.26 -2.34 8.89
CA PRO A 18 -11.15 -2.79 8.07
C PRO A 18 -10.21 -3.71 8.85
N VAL A 19 -9.87 -4.85 8.25
CA VAL A 19 -8.93 -5.84 8.81
C VAL A 19 -7.87 -6.25 7.80
N GLU A 20 -6.69 -6.61 8.29
CA GLU A 20 -5.61 -7.16 7.47
C GLU A 20 -6.05 -8.51 6.88
N CYS A 21 -5.95 -8.62 5.55
CA CYS A 21 -6.22 -9.84 4.82
C CYS A 21 -4.92 -10.35 4.18
N PHE A 22 -4.50 -11.57 4.55
CA PHE A 22 -3.33 -12.22 3.95
C PHE A 22 -3.72 -13.43 3.09
N ARG A 23 -4.98 -13.51 2.69
CA ARG A 23 -5.57 -14.63 1.95
C ARG A 23 -6.21 -14.15 0.65
N THR A 24 -5.86 -14.80 -0.45
CA THR A 24 -6.42 -14.53 -1.79
C THR A 24 -7.65 -15.38 -2.11
N ASP A 25 -7.92 -16.42 -1.31
CA ASP A 25 -9.05 -17.33 -1.46
C ASP A 25 -10.34 -16.84 -0.78
N LEU A 26 -10.34 -15.58 -0.30
CA LEU A 26 -11.48 -14.93 0.34
C LEU A 26 -12.22 -14.03 -0.64
N ALA A 27 -13.55 -14.05 -0.58
CA ALA A 27 -14.45 -13.23 -1.36
C ALA A 27 -15.48 -12.51 -0.48
N ALA A 28 -16.27 -11.62 -1.09
CA ALA A 28 -17.43 -11.05 -0.42
C ALA A 28 -18.39 -12.18 0.01
N HIS A 29 -18.97 -11.99 1.18
CA HIS A 29 -19.91 -12.90 1.86
C HIS A 29 -19.29 -14.16 2.46
N ASP A 30 -17.96 -14.30 2.45
CA ASP A 30 -17.29 -15.34 3.24
C ASP A 30 -17.41 -15.05 4.74
N GLN A 31 -17.66 -16.11 5.51
CA GLN A 31 -17.60 -16.07 6.97
C GLN A 31 -16.18 -16.39 7.43
N ILE A 32 -15.67 -15.58 8.34
CA ILE A 32 -14.27 -15.61 8.78
C ILE A 32 -14.16 -15.43 10.29
N VAL A 33 -13.01 -15.82 10.83
CA VAL A 33 -12.59 -15.48 12.18
C VAL A 33 -11.57 -14.36 12.12
N VAL A 34 -11.85 -13.28 12.85
CA VAL A 34 -10.99 -12.10 12.97
C VAL A 34 -10.43 -12.04 14.38
N ARG A 35 -9.11 -11.79 14.48
CA ARG A 35 -8.46 -11.35 15.71
C ARG A 35 -8.43 -9.83 15.76
N LEU A 36 -9.03 -9.26 16.80
CA LEU A 36 -9.01 -7.83 17.07
C LEU A 36 -7.70 -7.43 17.77
N GLY A 37 -7.42 -6.12 17.84
CA GLY A 37 -6.19 -5.59 18.46
C GLY A 37 -6.08 -5.86 19.96
N ASN A 38 -7.19 -6.16 20.63
CA ASN A 38 -7.22 -6.62 22.02
C ASN A 38 -6.99 -8.14 22.18
N GLY A 39 -6.73 -8.86 21.08
CA GLY A 39 -6.50 -10.30 21.06
C GLY A 39 -7.76 -11.15 20.93
N GLN A 40 -8.96 -10.57 21.10
CA GLN A 40 -10.24 -11.28 21.05
C GLN A 40 -10.52 -11.82 19.64
N LEU A 41 -11.02 -13.05 19.56
CA LEU A 41 -11.51 -13.67 18.34
C LEU A 41 -13.01 -13.42 18.18
N ARG A 42 -13.44 -13.08 16.97
CA ARG A 42 -14.87 -12.93 16.63
C ARG A 42 -15.13 -13.43 15.22
N TYR A 43 -16.33 -13.98 15.02
CA TYR A 43 -16.84 -14.22 13.68
C TYR A 43 -17.24 -12.90 13.01
N ALA A 44 -16.98 -12.82 11.71
CA ALA A 44 -17.38 -11.69 10.88
C ALA A 44 -17.73 -12.15 9.47
N LEU A 45 -18.50 -11.34 8.76
CA LEU A 45 -18.80 -11.51 7.35
C LEU A 45 -17.96 -10.55 6.51
N VAL A 46 -17.31 -11.05 5.45
CA VAL A 46 -16.60 -10.18 4.51
C VAL A 46 -17.63 -9.39 3.69
N VAL A 47 -17.56 -8.07 3.73
CA VAL A 47 -18.37 -7.16 2.91
C VAL A 47 -17.69 -6.91 1.58
N ALA A 48 -16.39 -6.61 1.61
CA ALA A 48 -15.61 -6.35 0.40
C ALA A 48 -14.11 -6.57 0.64
N ILE A 49 -13.41 -6.93 -0.43
CA ILE A 49 -11.93 -6.93 -0.46
C ILE A 49 -11.47 -5.66 -1.18
N LYS A 50 -10.48 -4.97 -0.59
CA LYS A 50 -9.90 -3.73 -1.11
C LYS A 50 -8.38 -3.80 -1.05
N TYR A 51 -7.71 -3.08 -1.93
CA TYR A 51 -6.24 -3.04 -2.01
C TYR A 51 -5.74 -1.66 -1.59
N LEU A 52 -5.58 -1.43 -0.29
CA LEU A 52 -5.39 -0.08 0.28
C LEU A 52 -4.01 0.15 0.89
N ASN A 53 -3.21 -0.90 1.12
CA ASN A 53 -1.89 -0.77 1.73
C ASN A 53 -1.93 -0.02 3.08
N TRP A 54 -2.82 -0.48 3.96
CA TRP A 54 -3.22 0.15 5.21
C TRP A 54 -2.78 -0.70 6.42
N ASP A 55 -2.48 -0.03 7.52
CA ASP A 55 -2.24 -0.61 8.83
C ASP A 55 -3.57 -0.76 9.58
N CYS A 56 -4.06 -1.99 9.72
CA CYS A 56 -5.33 -2.28 10.40
C CYS A 56 -5.07 -2.79 11.81
N LYS A 57 -6.02 -2.54 12.73
CA LYS A 57 -5.93 -2.99 14.13
C LYS A 57 -6.38 -4.44 14.32
N GLY A 58 -7.00 -5.05 13.32
CA GLY A 58 -7.44 -6.45 13.36
C GLY A 58 -6.96 -7.20 12.13
N ARG A 59 -6.96 -8.53 12.21
CA ARG A 59 -6.45 -9.44 11.17
C ARG A 59 -7.36 -10.66 11.03
N ILE A 60 -7.54 -11.13 9.80
CA ILE A 60 -8.20 -12.41 9.54
C ILE A 60 -7.26 -13.56 9.89
N GLU A 61 -7.73 -14.50 10.71
CA GLU A 61 -6.96 -15.70 11.07
C GLU A 61 -7.30 -16.88 10.16
N CYS A 62 -8.60 -17.12 9.91
CA CYS A 62 -9.06 -18.26 9.12
C CYS A 62 -10.50 -18.06 8.60
N LYS A 63 -10.97 -18.96 7.74
CA LYS A 63 -12.40 -19.07 7.41
C LYS A 63 -13.15 -19.65 8.63
N ALA A 64 -14.41 -19.28 8.81
CA ALA A 64 -15.22 -19.81 9.91
C ALA A 64 -15.37 -21.34 9.83
N SER A 65 -15.40 -21.90 8.62
CA SER A 65 -15.42 -23.34 8.37
C SER A 65 -14.12 -24.07 8.77
N GLU A 66 -13.03 -23.35 9.02
CA GLU A 66 -11.74 -23.91 9.43
C GLU A 66 -11.55 -23.83 10.95
N SER A 67 -12.36 -23.03 11.66
CA SER A 67 -12.35 -22.96 13.12
C SER A 67 -13.28 -23.99 13.76
N SER A 68 -13.04 -24.26 15.03
CA SER A 68 -13.94 -25.02 15.90
C SER A 68 -14.31 -24.21 17.13
N GLU A 69 -15.28 -24.70 17.90
CA GLU A 69 -15.63 -24.13 19.19
C GLU A 69 -15.30 -25.14 20.29
N ASN A 70 -14.78 -24.65 21.42
CA ASN A 70 -14.56 -25.49 22.59
C ASN A 70 -15.89 -25.74 23.35
N HIS A 71 -15.85 -26.54 24.40
CA HIS A 71 -17.03 -26.83 25.23
C HIS A 71 -17.64 -25.60 25.95
N LEU A 72 -16.92 -24.49 26.01
CA LEU A 72 -17.36 -23.23 26.60
C LEU A 72 -17.93 -22.25 25.55
N GLY A 73 -17.90 -22.62 24.25
CA GLY A 73 -18.32 -21.77 23.14
C GLY A 73 -17.25 -20.78 22.66
N ASP A 74 -16.00 -20.89 23.11
CA ASP A 74 -14.92 -20.04 22.61
C ASP A 74 -14.41 -20.56 21.26
N ILE A 75 -14.06 -19.61 20.38
CA ILE A 75 -13.48 -19.90 19.06
C ILE A 75 -12.06 -20.46 19.23
N VAL A 76 -11.83 -21.66 18.71
CA VAL A 76 -10.53 -22.32 18.63
C VAL A 76 -10.02 -22.23 17.20
N LEU A 77 -8.83 -21.64 17.05
CA LEU A 77 -8.19 -21.55 15.75
C LEU A 77 -7.61 -22.91 15.32
N PRO A 78 -7.69 -23.26 14.04
CA PRO A 78 -7.08 -24.48 13.51
C PRO A 78 -5.57 -24.50 13.72
N TYR A 79 -5.06 -25.64 14.21
CA TYR A 79 -3.63 -25.86 14.32
C TYR A 79 -2.99 -25.90 12.94
N GLY A 80 -2.01 -25.02 12.70
CA GLY A 80 -1.24 -25.00 11.44
C GLY A 80 -2.00 -24.43 10.23
N SER A 81 -3.16 -23.79 10.40
CA SER A 81 -3.82 -23.16 9.26
C SER A 81 -2.98 -22.01 8.68
N PRO A 82 -2.84 -21.95 7.35
CA PRO A 82 -2.06 -20.90 6.72
C PRO A 82 -2.75 -19.54 6.87
N ILE A 83 -2.19 -18.70 7.73
CA ILE A 83 -2.56 -17.27 7.84
C ILE A 83 -2.36 -16.58 6.48
N ASN A 84 -1.34 -17.00 5.73
CA ASN A 84 -1.02 -16.48 4.41
C ASN A 84 -1.42 -17.48 3.32
N MET A 85 -2.35 -17.12 2.45
CA MET A 85 -2.78 -17.93 1.30
C MET A 85 -2.65 -17.15 -0.01
N GLY A 86 -1.83 -17.67 -0.94
CA GLY A 86 -1.50 -17.01 -2.20
C GLY A 86 -0.48 -15.87 -2.05
N ILE A 87 -0.49 -14.93 -3.00
CA ILE A 87 0.55 -13.90 -3.10
C ILE A 87 0.06 -12.58 -2.50
N THR A 88 0.18 -12.46 -1.18
CA THR A 88 -0.36 -11.32 -0.42
C THR A 88 0.71 -10.41 0.18
N THR A 89 1.98 -10.81 0.11
CA THR A 89 3.11 -10.07 0.67
C THR A 89 4.23 -9.90 -0.34
N HIS A 90 5.08 -8.90 -0.10
CA HIS A 90 6.32 -8.70 -0.86
C HIS A 90 7.20 -9.96 -0.86
N ALA A 91 7.31 -10.64 0.29
CA ALA A 91 8.13 -11.84 0.43
C ALA A 91 7.58 -13.00 -0.42
N ALA A 92 6.26 -13.23 -0.38
CA ALA A 92 5.59 -14.23 -1.21
C ALA A 92 5.76 -13.92 -2.71
N PHE A 93 5.65 -12.65 -3.11
CA PHE A 93 5.89 -12.22 -4.48
C PHE A 93 7.33 -12.50 -4.93
N VAL A 94 8.34 -12.09 -4.14
CA VAL A 94 9.75 -12.32 -4.47
C VAL A 94 10.06 -13.81 -4.56
N PHE A 95 9.53 -14.63 -3.64
CA PHE A 95 9.67 -16.08 -3.68
C PHE A 95 9.09 -16.67 -4.97
N ALA A 96 7.86 -16.28 -5.33
CA ALA A 96 7.20 -16.76 -6.55
C ALA A 96 7.95 -16.32 -7.82
N ALA A 97 8.42 -15.08 -7.91
CA ALA A 97 9.18 -14.59 -9.04
C ALA A 97 10.52 -15.32 -9.21
N LYS A 98 11.23 -15.60 -8.11
CA LYS A 98 12.44 -16.45 -8.13
C LYS A 98 12.14 -17.85 -8.65
N GLY A 99 10.99 -18.43 -8.30
CA GLY A 99 10.52 -19.70 -8.85
C GLY A 99 10.30 -19.68 -10.37
N LEU A 100 10.11 -18.50 -10.97
CA LEU A 100 10.05 -18.29 -12.42
C LEU A 100 11.42 -18.01 -13.05
N GLY A 101 12.52 -18.16 -12.31
CA GLY A 101 13.88 -17.89 -12.80
C GLY A 101 14.30 -16.42 -12.74
N TRP A 102 13.52 -15.54 -12.09
CA TRP A 102 13.95 -14.15 -11.89
C TRP A 102 15.07 -14.08 -10.86
N ILE A 103 16.14 -13.38 -11.21
CA ILE A 103 17.39 -13.34 -10.46
C ILE A 103 17.32 -12.20 -9.44
N PRO A 104 17.49 -12.45 -8.13
CA PRO A 104 17.53 -11.39 -7.13
C PRO A 104 18.81 -10.58 -7.25
N LEU A 105 18.70 -9.25 -7.17
CA LEU A 105 19.80 -8.29 -7.24
C LEU A 105 19.78 -7.40 -5.99
N LYS A 106 20.95 -6.83 -5.66
CA LYS A 106 21.06 -5.83 -4.59
C LYS A 106 20.58 -4.48 -5.11
N PRO A 107 19.62 -3.82 -4.43
CA PRO A 107 19.22 -2.47 -4.77
C PRO A 107 20.37 -1.49 -4.57
N SER A 108 20.59 -0.59 -5.53
CA SER A 108 21.52 0.54 -5.40
C SER A 108 20.92 1.72 -4.63
N GLN A 109 19.59 1.87 -4.66
CA GLN A 109 18.87 2.94 -3.98
C GLN A 109 18.11 2.42 -2.76
N ARG A 110 18.16 3.14 -1.63
CA ARG A 110 17.50 2.78 -0.36
C ARG A 110 15.97 2.68 -0.46
N THR A 111 15.37 3.31 -1.47
CA THR A 111 13.93 3.26 -1.73
C THR A 111 13.44 1.84 -2.05
N TYR A 112 14.32 1.02 -2.64
CA TYR A 112 14.00 -0.34 -3.05
C TYR A 112 14.44 -1.34 -1.99
N ARG A 113 13.53 -2.24 -1.62
CA ARG A 113 13.79 -3.33 -0.68
C ARG A 113 14.37 -4.55 -1.39
N ASN A 114 13.87 -4.84 -2.59
CA ASN A 114 14.33 -5.93 -3.43
C ASN A 114 14.36 -5.48 -4.89
N VAL A 115 15.26 -6.05 -5.68
CA VAL A 115 15.28 -5.93 -7.13
C VAL A 115 15.38 -7.33 -7.71
N LEU A 116 14.60 -7.60 -8.75
CA LEU A 116 14.63 -8.84 -9.51
C LEU A 116 14.95 -8.49 -10.95
N GLY A 117 15.85 -9.24 -11.59
CA GLY A 117 16.19 -9.07 -13.00
C GLY A 117 15.93 -10.35 -13.78
N SER A 118 15.59 -10.21 -15.06
CA SER A 118 15.51 -11.29 -16.01
C SER A 118 15.98 -10.80 -17.39
N THR A 119 16.63 -11.67 -18.14
CA THR A 119 17.05 -11.39 -19.51
C THR A 119 16.39 -12.42 -20.41
N ASN A 120 15.80 -11.96 -21.50
CA ASN A 120 15.27 -12.80 -22.57
C ASN A 120 16.09 -12.59 -23.86
N GLU A 121 15.60 -13.06 -25.00
CA GLU A 121 16.34 -13.00 -26.27
C GLU A 121 16.62 -11.57 -26.75
N THR A 122 15.74 -10.63 -26.43
CA THR A 122 15.74 -9.28 -27.01
C THR A 122 16.02 -8.19 -25.99
N SER A 123 15.85 -8.45 -24.70
CA SER A 123 15.76 -7.40 -23.69
C SER A 123 16.12 -7.88 -22.29
N THR A 124 16.39 -6.93 -21.40
CA THR A 124 16.54 -7.18 -19.97
C THR A 124 15.48 -6.41 -19.19
N ALA A 125 14.73 -7.11 -18.35
CA ALA A 125 13.71 -6.52 -17.50
C ALA A 125 14.12 -6.53 -16.03
N TYR A 126 13.64 -5.53 -15.30
CA TYR A 126 13.82 -5.39 -13.87
C TYR A 126 12.49 -5.12 -13.18
N VAL A 127 12.30 -5.73 -12.01
CA VAL A 127 11.20 -5.45 -11.10
C VAL A 127 11.77 -4.92 -9.79
N PHE A 128 11.44 -3.68 -9.46
CA PHE A 128 11.89 -3.00 -8.26
C PHE A 128 10.78 -2.96 -7.23
N VAL A 129 11.02 -3.57 -6.08
CA VAL A 129 10.03 -3.68 -5.00
C VAL A 129 10.27 -2.58 -3.97
N ARG A 130 9.35 -1.61 -3.88
CA ARG A 130 9.35 -0.54 -2.87
C ARG A 130 8.48 -0.93 -1.68
N ARG A 131 8.50 -0.12 -0.61
CA ARG A 131 7.61 -0.32 0.56
C ARG A 131 6.12 -0.19 0.19
N ASN A 132 5.77 0.69 -0.75
CA ASN A 132 4.39 1.07 -1.07
C ASN A 132 4.03 0.84 -2.55
N GLY A 133 4.82 0.07 -3.30
CA GLY A 133 4.66 -0.03 -4.74
C GLY A 133 5.68 -0.97 -5.38
N ILE A 134 5.49 -1.22 -6.67
CA ILE A 134 6.40 -1.99 -7.51
C ILE A 134 6.63 -1.19 -8.78
N ASP A 135 7.87 -1.09 -9.22
CA ASP A 135 8.23 -0.45 -10.47
C ASP A 135 8.75 -1.52 -11.43
N ILE A 136 8.36 -1.43 -12.70
CA ILE A 136 8.83 -2.34 -13.76
C ILE A 136 9.65 -1.53 -14.75
N LYS A 137 10.72 -2.13 -15.24
CA LYS A 137 11.57 -1.57 -16.28
C LYS A 137 11.87 -2.62 -17.34
N ILE A 138 11.84 -2.25 -18.62
CA ILE A 138 12.45 -3.00 -19.72
C ILE A 138 13.53 -2.14 -20.37
N SER A 139 14.71 -2.74 -20.55
CA SER A 139 15.80 -2.22 -21.38
C SER A 139 15.87 -3.05 -22.66
N GLU A 140 15.67 -2.40 -23.81
CA GLU A 140 15.75 -3.01 -25.15
C GLU A 140 17.16 -3.49 -25.53
N LYS A 141 18.16 -3.20 -24.70
CA LYS A 141 19.50 -3.76 -24.82
C LYS A 141 19.60 -4.97 -23.91
N VAL A 142 19.84 -6.14 -24.50
CA VAL A 142 20.31 -7.32 -23.76
C VAL A 142 21.60 -6.93 -23.05
N SER A 143 21.61 -7.04 -21.73
CA SER A 143 22.82 -6.78 -20.95
C SER A 143 23.96 -7.65 -21.47
N LYS A 144 25.08 -7.03 -21.87
CA LYS A 144 26.31 -7.75 -22.28
C LYS A 144 26.85 -8.63 -21.15
N GLU A 145 26.57 -8.25 -19.92
CA GLU A 145 26.90 -9.02 -18.73
C GLU A 145 25.69 -9.83 -18.26
N LEU A 146 25.92 -11.12 -18.00
CA LEU A 146 24.94 -11.99 -17.35
C LEU A 146 24.56 -11.43 -15.97
N LEU A 147 23.26 -11.42 -15.70
CA LEU A 147 22.75 -11.08 -14.38
C LEU A 147 23.28 -12.09 -13.35
N LYS A 148 23.96 -11.60 -12.32
CA LYS A 148 24.51 -12.42 -11.24
C LYS A 148 23.63 -12.30 -9.99
N PRO A 149 23.22 -13.42 -9.36
CA PRO A 149 22.49 -13.37 -8.10
C PRO A 149 23.20 -12.50 -7.07
N TYR A 150 22.46 -11.57 -6.47
CA TYR A 150 22.90 -10.66 -5.43
C TYR A 150 24.04 -9.69 -5.83
N SER A 151 24.30 -9.51 -7.13
CA SER A 151 25.11 -8.39 -7.61
C SER A 151 24.35 -7.08 -7.50
N LEU A 152 25.06 -5.95 -7.49
CA LEU A 152 24.46 -4.63 -7.45
C LEU A 152 23.69 -4.33 -8.75
N CYS A 153 22.44 -3.85 -8.67
CA CYS A 153 21.75 -3.34 -9.86
C CYS A 153 22.30 -1.96 -10.22
N GLN A 154 23.07 -1.89 -11.30
CA GLN A 154 23.61 -0.65 -11.87
C GLN A 154 22.69 -0.03 -12.93
N CYS A 155 21.45 -0.47 -12.96
CA CYS A 155 20.42 -0.06 -13.89
C CYS A 155 19.95 1.39 -13.62
N SER A 156 20.17 2.33 -14.55
CA SER A 156 19.55 3.67 -14.46
C SER A 156 18.05 3.60 -14.77
N LEU A 157 17.20 4.33 -14.04
CA LEU A 157 15.75 4.38 -14.33
C LEU A 157 15.41 5.24 -15.56
N SER A 158 16.38 6.01 -16.09
CA SER A 158 16.21 6.83 -17.30
C SER A 158 16.27 6.02 -18.60
N ASP A 159 16.85 4.83 -18.57
CA ASP A 159 17.23 4.11 -19.78
C ASP A 159 16.19 3.04 -20.12
N GLY A 160 15.40 3.21 -21.17
CA GLY A 160 14.34 2.27 -21.55
C GLY A 160 12.97 2.63 -20.97
N ILE A 161 12.02 1.69 -21.04
CA ILE A 161 10.64 1.94 -20.63
C ILE A 161 10.48 1.57 -19.16
N THR A 162 10.00 2.51 -18.35
CA THR A 162 9.76 2.32 -16.91
C THR A 162 8.34 2.73 -16.54
N VAL A 163 7.68 1.93 -15.71
CA VAL A 163 6.38 2.24 -15.11
C VAL A 163 6.47 2.10 -13.59
N ARG A 164 5.77 2.97 -12.87
CA ARG A 164 5.66 2.92 -11.41
C ARG A 164 4.24 2.58 -11.01
N HIS A 165 4.06 1.49 -10.27
CA HIS A 165 2.79 1.11 -9.69
C HIS A 165 2.79 1.39 -8.19
N SER A 166 1.64 1.77 -7.66
CA SER A 166 1.41 1.93 -6.23
C SER A 166 0.52 0.80 -5.73
N LEU A 167 0.75 0.34 -4.51
CA LEU A 167 -0.11 -0.71 -3.93
C LEU A 167 -1.51 -0.17 -3.62
N SER A 168 -1.60 1.00 -3.00
CA SER A 168 -2.89 1.57 -2.60
C SER A 168 -3.80 1.86 -3.79
N HIS A 169 -5.11 1.67 -3.62
CA HIS A 169 -6.16 1.94 -4.61
C HIS A 169 -6.02 1.18 -5.92
N THR A 170 -5.40 0.00 -5.89
CA THR A 170 -5.44 -0.93 -7.04
C THR A 170 -6.79 -1.63 -7.10
N SER A 171 -7.23 -2.00 -8.30
CA SER A 171 -8.50 -2.73 -8.51
C SER A 171 -8.34 -4.25 -8.46
N PHE A 172 -7.09 -4.74 -8.45
CA PHE A 172 -6.74 -6.16 -8.43
C PHE A 172 -5.45 -6.37 -7.63
N ASN A 173 -5.11 -7.63 -7.32
CA ASN A 173 -3.86 -7.98 -6.66
C ASN A 173 -2.65 -7.68 -7.56
N LEU A 174 -1.99 -6.55 -7.30
CA LEU A 174 -0.84 -6.09 -8.05
C LEU A 174 0.28 -7.13 -8.07
N PHE A 175 0.55 -7.84 -6.96
CA PHE A 175 1.60 -8.85 -6.93
C PHE A 175 1.38 -9.96 -7.95
N GLU A 176 0.13 -10.42 -8.11
CA GLU A 176 -0.21 -11.40 -9.14
C GLU A 176 -0.11 -10.82 -10.55
N GLY A 177 -0.52 -9.55 -10.74
CA GLY A 177 -0.37 -8.86 -12.02
C GLY A 177 1.09 -8.75 -12.46
N ILE A 178 1.99 -8.36 -11.54
CA ILE A 178 3.43 -8.31 -11.80
C ILE A 178 3.99 -9.71 -12.04
N LEU A 179 3.47 -10.74 -11.36
CA LEU A 179 3.90 -12.12 -11.63
C LEU A 179 3.47 -12.59 -13.03
N ARG A 180 2.31 -12.17 -13.54
CA ARG A 180 1.91 -12.41 -14.93
C ARG A 180 2.84 -11.71 -15.92
N PHE A 181 3.29 -10.49 -15.60
CA PHE A 181 4.36 -9.82 -16.35
C PHE A 181 5.64 -10.67 -16.34
N CYS A 182 6.08 -11.13 -15.17
CA CYS A 182 7.27 -11.96 -15.03
C CYS A 182 7.25 -13.20 -15.95
N ARG A 183 6.10 -13.88 -16.03
CA ARG A 183 5.90 -15.02 -16.93
C ARG A 183 5.89 -14.62 -18.40
N SER A 184 5.16 -13.54 -18.73
CA SER A 184 5.02 -13.07 -20.12
C SER A 184 6.37 -12.64 -20.69
N PHE A 185 7.18 -11.95 -19.89
CA PHE A 185 8.52 -11.52 -20.28
C PHE A 185 9.46 -12.71 -20.52
N ALA A 186 9.48 -13.68 -19.58
CA ALA A 186 10.29 -14.89 -19.71
C ALA A 186 9.91 -15.74 -20.93
N ALA A 187 8.63 -15.69 -21.35
CA ALA A 187 8.13 -16.38 -22.52
C ALA A 187 8.22 -15.57 -23.84
N ASN A 188 8.96 -14.45 -23.87
CA ASN A 188 9.03 -13.56 -25.04
C ASN A 188 7.65 -13.11 -25.56
N GLY A 189 6.71 -12.82 -24.65
CA GLY A 189 5.36 -12.39 -25.00
C GLY A 189 5.35 -11.08 -25.79
N ARG A 190 4.47 -10.98 -26.78
CA ARG A 190 4.40 -9.81 -27.70
C ARG A 190 3.66 -8.59 -27.14
N ASP A 191 2.76 -8.81 -26.18
CA ASP A 191 1.94 -7.76 -25.58
C ASP A 191 2.39 -7.49 -24.13
N LEU A 192 3.57 -6.88 -24.00
CA LEU A 192 4.09 -6.44 -22.70
C LEU A 192 3.64 -5.02 -22.34
N GLU A 193 3.23 -4.23 -23.34
CA GLU A 193 2.82 -2.83 -23.19
C GLU A 193 1.66 -2.65 -22.20
N ARG A 194 0.73 -3.62 -22.14
CA ARG A 194 -0.37 -3.61 -21.17
C ARG A 194 0.08 -3.54 -19.70
N TYR A 195 1.31 -3.95 -19.39
CA TYR A 195 1.85 -3.87 -18.03
C TYR A 195 2.48 -2.51 -17.72
N PHE A 196 2.66 -1.64 -18.72
CA PHE A 196 3.25 -0.31 -18.59
C PHE A 196 2.22 0.82 -18.40
N VAL A 197 1.02 0.47 -17.95
CA VAL A 197 0.01 1.41 -17.47
C VAL A 197 0.12 1.52 -15.95
N PRO A 198 0.41 2.70 -15.38
CA PRO A 198 0.44 2.89 -13.93
C PRO A 198 -0.87 2.45 -13.28
N VAL A 199 -0.79 1.74 -12.16
CA VAL A 199 -1.96 1.37 -11.37
C VAL A 199 -1.79 1.76 -9.90
N GLY A 200 -2.92 1.99 -9.24
CA GLY A 200 -2.97 2.47 -7.86
C GLY A 200 -2.59 3.94 -7.72
N SER A 201 -2.50 4.41 -6.47
CA SER A 201 -2.13 5.77 -6.12
C SER A 201 -1.15 5.82 -4.96
N SER A 202 -0.25 6.80 -5.00
CA SER A 202 0.66 7.11 -3.90
C SER A 202 -0.08 7.71 -2.69
N ASP A 203 -1.21 8.39 -2.93
CA ASP A 203 -2.07 8.88 -1.86
C ASP A 203 -2.91 7.74 -1.29
N LYS A 204 -2.63 7.36 -0.04
CA LYS A 204 -3.32 6.27 0.65
C LYS A 204 -4.72 6.64 1.14
N ARG A 205 -5.06 7.93 1.19
CA ARG A 205 -6.33 8.40 1.73
C ARG A 205 -7.49 7.94 0.84
N THR A 206 -8.58 7.51 1.46
CA THR A 206 -9.87 7.31 0.79
C THR A 206 -10.49 8.66 0.42
N GLU A 207 -11.46 8.67 -0.50
CA GLU A 207 -12.16 9.92 -0.88
C GLU A 207 -12.82 10.61 0.33
N GLU A 208 -13.33 9.85 1.29
CA GLU A 208 -13.86 10.38 2.55
C GLU A 208 -12.78 11.08 3.38
N LEU A 209 -11.60 10.48 3.52
CA LEU A 209 -10.46 11.09 4.22
C LEU A 209 -9.90 12.30 3.47
N LYS A 210 -9.96 12.29 2.13
CA LYS A 210 -9.63 13.46 1.32
C LYS A 210 -10.64 14.58 1.55
N ALA A 211 -11.94 14.28 1.52
CA ALA A 211 -13.01 15.24 1.79
C ALA A 211 -12.89 15.83 3.21
N MET A 212 -12.63 15.00 4.23
CA MET A 212 -12.36 15.47 5.59
C MET A 212 -11.08 16.32 5.68
N SER A 213 -10.02 15.96 4.95
CA SER A 213 -8.80 16.76 4.91
C SER A 213 -9.00 18.10 4.21
N VAL A 214 -9.81 18.15 3.16
CA VAL A 214 -10.19 19.39 2.46
C VAL A 214 -11.07 20.24 3.38
N ALA A 215 -12.06 19.63 4.04
CA ALA A 215 -12.92 20.29 5.02
C ALA A 215 -12.12 20.89 6.19
N ARG A 216 -11.12 20.15 6.72
CA ARG A 216 -10.20 20.67 7.75
C ARG A 216 -9.32 21.80 7.25
N LYS A 217 -8.79 21.70 6.02
CA LYS A 217 -8.02 22.79 5.40
C LYS A 217 -8.86 24.03 5.08
N SER A 218 -10.16 23.87 4.82
CA SER A 218 -11.09 24.99 4.65
C SER A 218 -11.57 25.58 5.98
N GLN A 219 -11.40 24.89 7.10
CA GLN A 219 -11.78 25.36 8.44
C GLN A 219 -10.59 25.92 9.24
N HIS A 220 -9.36 25.43 9.04
CA HIS A 220 -8.16 25.98 9.66
C HIS A 220 -7.45 26.92 8.69
N SER A 221 -7.61 28.23 8.92
CA SER A 221 -6.61 29.20 8.47
C SER A 221 -5.38 29.02 9.37
N GLU A 222 -4.26 28.53 8.83
CA GLU A 222 -2.99 28.37 9.58
C GLU A 222 -2.56 29.69 10.27
N MET A 223 -3.04 30.82 9.76
CA MET A 223 -2.82 32.16 10.28
C MET A 223 -3.74 32.52 11.45
N GLN A 224 -4.86 31.81 11.62
CA GLN A 224 -5.77 32.00 12.75
C GLN A 224 -5.15 31.45 14.05
N ASP A 225 -4.49 30.29 13.99
CA ASP A 225 -3.83 29.71 15.16
C ASP A 225 -2.69 30.61 15.66
N ILE A 226 -1.98 31.28 14.75
CA ILE A 226 -0.96 32.29 15.08
C ILE A 226 -1.63 33.53 15.68
N TYR A 227 -2.73 34.01 15.10
CA TYR A 227 -3.49 35.12 15.66
C TYR A 227 -4.01 34.81 17.08
N ASP A 228 -4.59 33.64 17.29
CA ASP A 228 -5.14 33.22 18.59
C ASP A 228 -4.03 33.03 19.64
N ALA A 229 -2.82 32.64 19.23
CA ALA A 229 -1.67 32.52 20.12
C ALA A 229 -1.01 33.87 20.47
N CYS A 230 -1.10 34.86 19.58
CA CYS A 230 -0.45 36.16 19.73
C CYS A 230 -1.41 37.29 20.13
N SER A 231 -2.72 37.10 20.01
CA SER A 231 -3.73 38.09 20.39
C SER A 231 -4.10 37.95 21.87
N ASP A 232 -4.52 39.06 22.46
CA ASP A 232 -5.03 39.14 23.83
C ASP A 232 -6.52 38.76 23.94
N GLY A 233 -7.11 38.22 22.86
CA GLY A 233 -8.52 37.91 22.75
C GLY A 233 -9.44 39.14 22.57
N GLY A 234 -8.87 40.35 22.41
CA GLY A 234 -9.61 41.61 22.25
C GLY A 234 -10.18 41.84 20.84
N GLY A 235 -9.93 40.93 19.89
CA GLY A 235 -10.43 41.02 18.50
C GLY A 235 -9.70 42.04 17.60
N GLY A 236 -8.70 42.75 18.13
CA GLY A 236 -7.81 43.65 17.38
C GLY A 236 -6.60 42.93 16.78
N PRO A 237 -5.83 43.57 15.87
CA PRO A 237 -4.62 42.97 15.30
C PRO A 237 -3.55 42.68 16.37
N ALA A 238 -2.89 41.52 16.26
CA ALA A 238 -1.79 41.11 17.13
C ALA A 238 -0.43 41.48 16.52
N TYR A 239 0.50 41.99 17.32
CA TYR A 239 1.82 42.39 16.84
C TYR A 239 2.77 41.19 16.75
N LEU A 240 3.48 41.05 15.62
CA LEU A 240 4.40 39.94 15.36
C LEU A 240 5.88 40.34 15.42
N GLY A 241 6.20 41.65 15.43
CA GLY A 241 7.57 42.17 15.39
C GLY A 241 7.89 42.92 14.09
N ASP A 242 8.90 43.80 14.12
CA ASP A 242 9.39 44.61 12.97
C ASP A 242 8.29 45.32 12.15
N GLY A 243 7.32 45.94 12.82
CA GLY A 243 6.22 46.67 12.16
C GLY A 243 5.12 45.78 11.59
N MET A 244 5.22 44.46 11.74
CA MET A 244 4.26 43.49 11.20
C MET A 244 3.16 43.16 12.21
N TRP A 245 1.91 43.14 11.72
CA TRP A 245 0.71 42.85 12.49
C TRP A 245 -0.11 41.76 11.82
N ILE A 246 -0.79 40.92 12.60
CA ILE A 246 -1.73 39.90 12.10
C ILE A 246 -3.14 40.21 12.58
N THR A 247 -4.09 40.24 11.66
CA THR A 247 -5.51 40.52 11.94
C THR A 247 -6.26 39.26 12.37
N SER A 248 -7.44 39.43 12.96
CA SER A 248 -8.35 38.34 13.36
C SER A 248 -8.88 37.48 12.21
N THR A 249 -8.61 37.87 10.96
CA THR A 249 -8.87 37.08 9.76
C THR A 249 -7.63 36.32 9.25
N GLY A 250 -6.51 36.38 9.97
CA GLY A 250 -5.24 35.77 9.60
C GLY A 250 -4.45 36.52 8.52
N ARG A 251 -4.80 37.79 8.24
CA ARG A 251 -4.07 38.61 7.26
C ARG A 251 -2.93 39.36 7.95
N ILE A 252 -1.73 39.28 7.37
CA ILE A 252 -0.58 40.07 7.84
C ILE A 252 -0.58 41.43 7.16
N GLU A 253 -0.38 42.48 7.94
CA GLU A 253 -0.22 43.86 7.50
C GLU A 253 1.09 44.42 8.02
N ASP A 254 1.85 45.05 7.14
CA ASP A 254 2.98 45.88 7.52
C ASP A 254 2.45 47.28 7.84
N GLN A 255 2.51 47.66 9.12
CA GLN A 255 2.15 49.00 9.58
C GLN A 255 3.40 49.80 9.98
N GLY A 256 4.57 49.36 9.53
CA GLY A 256 5.85 50.02 9.74
C GLY A 256 5.85 51.44 9.16
N ARG A 257 6.10 52.40 10.06
CA ARG A 257 6.72 53.69 9.76
C ARG A 257 8.07 53.76 10.44
#